data_AF-A0A7S2Z0U9-F1
#
_entry.id   AF-A0A7S2Z0U9-F1
#
_cell.length_a   1.000
_cell.length_b   1.000
_cell.length_c   1.000
_cell.angle_alpha   90.00
_cell.angle_beta   90.00
_cell.angle_gamma   90.00
#
_symmetry.space_group_name_H-M   'P 1'
#
loop_
_entity.id
_entity.type
_entity.pdbx_description
1 polymer ?
#
loop_
_entity_poly.entity_id
_entity_poly.type
_entity_poly.pdbx_seq_one_letter_code
_entity_poly.pdbx_strand_id
1 'polypeptide(L)'
;FWGAAAAPGAKKPKLAIVGDKGRSVLSRTHADSLEYTCTEATKQSITFATASAIAEDIMKTDYEASRVVFNRFKSAIAFQPTVATVLAPEAIESQPAIVEKFDEYELEGPDRSEFLTDLQEFNLAATLYWGMLENGCSEQASRVQAMENSSKNAEDMLTALTIKYNKTRQAGITTELIEIISGAVALEG
;
A
#
# COMPACT_ATOMS: atom_id res chain seq x y z
N PHE A 1 -7.45 10.57 -10.05
CA PHE A 1 -8.79 9.97 -10.27
C PHE A 1 -9.76 10.27 -9.11
N TRP A 2 -9.77 11.52 -8.63
CA TRP A 2 -10.73 12.07 -7.65
C TRP A 2 -11.63 13.13 -8.33
N GLY A 3 -11.98 12.89 -9.60
CA GLY A 3 -12.55 13.92 -10.49
C GLY A 3 -13.98 13.65 -10.98
N ALA A 4 -14.60 12.54 -10.61
CA ALA A 4 -16.03 12.39 -10.83
C ALA A 4 -16.73 12.98 -9.61
N ALA A 5 -17.33 14.16 -9.78
CA ALA A 5 -18.20 14.79 -8.80
C ALA A 5 -19.17 13.74 -8.26
N ALA A 6 -19.16 13.53 -6.93
CA ALA A 6 -20.14 12.68 -6.29
C ALA A 6 -21.53 13.17 -6.71
N ALA A 7 -22.32 12.28 -7.32
CA ALA A 7 -23.69 12.59 -7.71
C ALA A 7 -24.46 13.13 -6.49
N PRO A 8 -25.25 14.19 -6.64
CA PRO A 8 -25.98 14.78 -5.52
C PRO A 8 -26.95 13.72 -4.94
N GLY A 9 -26.66 13.24 -3.74
CA GLY A 9 -27.37 12.14 -3.07
C GLY A 9 -26.54 10.89 -2.79
N ALA A 10 -25.27 10.82 -3.24
CA ALA A 10 -24.40 9.67 -2.97
C ALA A 10 -24.13 9.54 -1.45
N LYS A 11 -24.45 8.37 -0.88
CA LYS A 11 -24.07 7.98 0.48
C LYS A 11 -22.56 8.19 0.65
N LYS A 12 -22.13 8.72 1.81
CA LYS A 12 -20.70 8.87 2.10
C LYS A 12 -20.01 7.50 1.98
N PRO A 13 -18.89 7.40 1.26
CA PRO A 13 -18.20 6.13 1.12
C PRO A 13 -17.66 5.68 2.47
N LYS A 14 -17.90 4.43 2.84
CA LYS A 14 -17.29 3.79 4.00
C LYS A 14 -15.92 3.23 3.61
N LEU A 15 -14.95 3.35 4.50
CA LEU A 15 -13.56 2.96 4.28
C LEU A 15 -13.22 1.77 5.18
N ALA A 16 -12.82 0.68 4.54
CA ALA A 16 -12.15 -0.45 5.17
C ALA A 16 -10.67 -0.39 4.79
N ILE A 17 -9.78 -0.40 5.79
CA ILE A 17 -8.34 -0.27 5.56
C ILE A 17 -7.62 -1.53 6.02
N VAL A 18 -6.77 -2.08 5.16
CA VAL A 18 -5.85 -3.16 5.51
C VAL A 18 -4.45 -2.57 5.66
N GLY A 19 -3.88 -2.68 6.85
CA GLY A 19 -2.54 -2.19 7.20
C GLY A 19 -2.50 -0.82 7.91
N ASP A 20 -1.47 -0.64 8.74
CA ASP A 20 -1.31 0.55 9.59
C ASP A 20 -0.97 1.84 8.82
N LYS A 21 -0.23 1.71 7.71
CA LYS A 21 0.22 2.87 6.94
C LYS A 21 -0.96 3.61 6.31
N GLY A 22 -1.89 2.89 5.68
CA GLY A 22 -3.13 3.47 5.16
C GLY A 22 -3.95 4.14 6.25
N ARG A 23 -4.10 3.47 7.41
CA ARG A 23 -4.84 3.99 8.56
C ARG A 23 -4.27 5.32 9.04
N SER A 24 -2.95 5.41 9.21
CA SER A 24 -2.29 6.61 9.75
C SER A 24 -2.46 7.88 8.90
N VAL A 25 -2.64 7.72 7.59
CA VAL A 25 -2.81 8.82 6.63
C VAL A 25 -4.29 9.17 6.48
N LEU A 26 -5.14 8.15 6.29
CA LEU A 26 -6.56 8.34 6.03
C LEU A 26 -7.33 8.74 7.29
N SER A 27 -6.91 8.32 8.49
CA SER A 27 -7.53 8.76 9.74
C SER A 27 -7.42 10.26 9.99
N ARG A 28 -6.43 10.94 9.40
CA ARG A 28 -6.25 12.39 9.56
C ARG A 28 -7.21 13.21 8.70
N THR A 29 -7.64 12.66 7.57
CA THR A 29 -8.39 13.38 6.55
C THR A 29 -9.83 12.89 6.41
N HIS A 30 -10.09 11.62 6.71
CA HIS A 30 -11.35 10.92 6.48
C HIS A 30 -11.75 10.05 7.69
N ALA A 31 -11.51 10.54 8.91
CA ALA A 31 -11.83 9.83 10.16
C ALA A 31 -13.29 9.36 10.21
N ASP A 32 -14.21 10.24 9.82
CA ASP A 32 -15.67 10.00 9.89
C ASP A 32 -16.16 8.89 8.94
N SER A 33 -15.32 8.46 7.99
CA SER A 33 -15.67 7.45 7.00
C SER A 33 -15.01 6.10 7.28
N LEU A 34 -14.19 5.99 8.32
CA LEU A 34 -13.45 4.78 8.65
C LEU A 34 -14.28 3.85 9.52
N GLU A 35 -14.68 2.69 8.98
CA GLU A 35 -15.50 1.71 9.71
C GLU A 35 -14.73 0.46 10.10
N TYR A 36 -13.79 0.02 9.26
CA TYR A 36 -13.00 -1.18 9.52
C TYR A 36 -11.51 -0.92 9.34
N THR A 37 -10.70 -1.51 10.21
CA THR A 37 -9.26 -1.55 10.02
C THR A 37 -8.67 -2.87 10.50
N CYS A 38 -7.98 -3.56 9.61
CA CYS A 38 -7.18 -4.72 9.94
C CYS A 38 -5.71 -4.31 10.01
N THR A 39 -5.21 -4.12 11.22
CA THR A 39 -3.77 -3.98 11.49
C THR A 39 -3.20 -5.38 11.64
N GLU A 40 -2.00 -5.66 11.14
CA GLU A 40 -1.31 -6.96 11.23
C GLU A 40 -1.59 -8.04 10.17
N ALA A 41 -2.48 -7.79 9.19
CA ALA A 41 -2.78 -8.76 8.12
C ALA A 41 -1.55 -9.26 7.33
N THR A 42 -0.45 -8.49 7.31
CA THR A 42 0.78 -8.79 6.56
C THR A 42 1.92 -9.30 7.43
N LYS A 43 1.73 -9.47 8.75
CA LYS A 43 2.79 -10.01 9.64
C LYS A 43 3.05 -11.49 9.40
N GLN A 44 2.03 -12.23 9.02
CA GLN A 44 2.10 -13.64 8.63
C GLN A 44 1.90 -13.77 7.13
N SER A 45 2.21 -14.94 6.57
CA SER A 45 1.93 -15.25 5.17
C SER A 45 0.45 -15.02 4.87
N ILE A 46 0.18 -14.28 3.80
CA ILE A 46 -1.19 -13.99 3.37
C ILE A 46 -1.83 -15.31 2.93
N THR A 47 -2.90 -15.71 3.63
CA THR A 47 -3.68 -16.90 3.28
C THR A 47 -5.08 -16.51 2.86
N PHE A 48 -5.76 -17.40 2.12
CA PHE A 48 -7.15 -17.20 1.77
C PHE A 48 -8.04 -17.04 3.00
N ALA A 49 -7.80 -17.80 4.08
CA ALA A 49 -8.54 -17.70 5.33
C ALA A 49 -8.48 -16.28 5.95
N THR A 50 -7.32 -15.62 5.87
CA THR A 50 -7.18 -14.22 6.34
C THR A 50 -8.01 -13.27 5.47
N ALA A 51 -8.02 -13.45 4.16
CA ALA A 51 -8.83 -12.65 3.25
C ALA A 51 -10.33 -12.88 3.45
N SER A 52 -10.74 -14.13 3.68
CA SER A 52 -12.13 -14.49 4.02
C SER A 52 -12.59 -13.84 5.32
N ALA A 53 -11.78 -13.89 6.38
CA ALA A 53 -12.12 -13.24 7.65
C ALA A 53 -12.31 -11.71 7.49
N ILE A 54 -11.46 -11.07 6.68
CA ILE A 54 -11.61 -9.64 6.35
C ILE A 54 -12.87 -9.40 5.51
N ALA A 55 -13.17 -10.28 4.55
CA ALA A 55 -14.37 -10.20 3.73
C ALA A 55 -15.64 -10.31 4.59
N GLU A 56 -15.70 -11.27 5.52
CA GLU A 56 -16.80 -11.43 6.48
C GLU A 56 -17.03 -10.18 7.32
N ASP A 57 -15.96 -9.56 7.81
CA ASP A 57 -16.05 -8.31 8.57
C ASP A 57 -16.58 -7.15 7.72
N ILE A 58 -16.18 -7.07 6.44
CA ILE A 58 -16.68 -6.07 5.49
C ILE A 58 -18.17 -6.31 5.18
N MET A 59 -18.59 -7.58 5.06
CA MET A 59 -19.98 -7.97 4.77
C MET A 59 -20.97 -7.65 5.88
N LYS A 60 -20.52 -7.49 7.13
CA LYS A 60 -21.39 -6.98 8.22
C LYS A 60 -21.88 -5.56 7.97
N THR A 61 -21.22 -4.84 7.08
CA THR A 61 -21.58 -3.47 6.71
C THR A 61 -22.43 -3.49 5.46
N ASP A 62 -23.56 -2.80 5.47
CA ASP A 62 -24.38 -2.64 4.26
C ASP A 62 -23.66 -1.79 3.20
N TYR A 63 -23.45 -2.36 2.01
CA TYR A 63 -22.83 -1.69 0.86
C TYR A 63 -23.47 -2.13 -0.45
N GLU A 64 -23.62 -1.19 -1.38
CA GLU A 64 -24.12 -1.49 -2.74
C GLU A 64 -22.99 -1.96 -3.68
N ALA A 65 -21.76 -1.48 -3.45
CA ALA A 65 -20.57 -1.88 -4.20
C ALA A 65 -19.31 -1.75 -3.35
N SER A 66 -18.50 -2.81 -3.32
CA SER A 66 -17.18 -2.81 -2.71
C SER A 66 -16.11 -2.49 -3.77
N ARG A 67 -15.27 -1.49 -3.49
CA ARG A 67 -14.17 -1.09 -4.38
C ARG A 67 -12.84 -1.39 -3.69
N VAL A 68 -12.19 -2.45 -4.14
CA VAL A 68 -10.89 -2.88 -3.61
C VAL A 68 -9.79 -2.15 -4.37
N VAL A 69 -9.05 -1.30 -3.67
CA VAL A 69 -7.92 -0.55 -4.22
C VAL A 69 -6.61 -1.23 -3.82
N PHE A 70 -5.81 -1.63 -4.79
CA PHE A 70 -4.52 -2.28 -4.57
C PHE A 70 -3.53 -1.91 -5.68
N ASN A 71 -2.27 -2.29 -5.50
CA ASN A 71 -1.25 -2.11 -6.51
C ASN A 71 -1.08 -3.42 -7.25
N ARG A 72 -1.30 -3.40 -8.57
CA ARG A 72 -1.03 -4.54 -9.43
C ARG A 72 0.44 -4.57 -9.78
N PHE A 73 1.10 -5.68 -9.50
CA PHE A 73 2.49 -5.92 -9.85
C PHE A 73 2.59 -6.16 -11.36
N LYS A 74 3.30 -5.29 -12.06
CA LYS A 74 3.55 -5.44 -13.51
C LYS A 74 4.96 -5.92 -13.77
N SER A 75 5.93 -5.36 -13.05
CA SER A 75 7.33 -5.79 -13.03
C SER A 75 7.98 -5.31 -11.74
N ALA A 76 9.23 -5.74 -11.50
CA ALA A 76 10.02 -5.29 -10.35
C ALA A 76 10.21 -3.76 -10.27
N ILE A 77 9.96 -3.04 -11.37
CA ILE A 77 10.12 -1.58 -11.45
C ILE A 77 8.74 -0.88 -11.50
N ALA A 78 7.74 -1.51 -12.12
CA ALA A 78 6.46 -0.89 -12.41
C ALA A 78 5.30 -1.60 -11.69
N PHE A 79 4.55 -0.84 -10.90
CA PHE A 79 3.29 -1.23 -10.28
C PHE A 79 2.20 -0.21 -10.64
N GLN A 80 0.97 -0.69 -10.85
CA GLN A 80 -0.15 0.14 -11.29
C GLN A 80 -1.27 0.11 -10.25
N PRO A 81 -1.66 1.26 -9.66
CA PRO A 81 -2.83 1.35 -8.80
C PRO A 81 -4.08 0.94 -9.58
N THR A 82 -4.71 -0.14 -9.15
CA THR A 82 -5.88 -0.74 -9.80
C THR A 82 -7.03 -0.79 -8.80
N VAL A 83 -8.24 -0.63 -9.33
CA VAL A 83 -9.48 -0.73 -8.54
C VAL A 83 -10.28 -1.91 -9.09
N ALA A 84 -10.49 -2.93 -8.28
CA ALA A 84 -11.45 -4.00 -8.57
C ALA A 84 -12.79 -3.64 -7.91
N THR A 85 -13.89 -3.84 -8.63
CA THR A 85 -15.23 -3.58 -8.12
C THR A 85 -15.98 -4.88 -7.97
N VAL A 86 -16.50 -5.13 -6.77
CA VAL A 86 -17.38 -6.25 -6.44
C VAL A 86 -18.75 -5.66 -6.10
N LEU A 87 -19.79 -6.07 -6.82
CA LEU A 87 -21.14 -5.57 -6.65
C LEU A 87 -21.91 -6.43 -5.64
N ALA A 88 -22.83 -5.82 -4.89
CA ALA A 88 -23.79 -6.56 -4.08
C ALA A 88 -24.82 -7.29 -4.96
N PRO A 89 -25.51 -8.32 -4.48
CA PRO A 89 -26.41 -9.14 -5.28
C PRO A 89 -27.59 -8.31 -5.78
N GLU A 90 -28.12 -7.40 -4.95
CA GLU A 90 -29.20 -6.49 -5.34
C GLU A 90 -28.76 -5.53 -6.44
N ALA A 91 -27.49 -5.09 -6.40
CA ALA A 91 -26.91 -4.24 -7.43
C ALA A 91 -26.67 -5.00 -8.75
N ILE A 92 -26.39 -6.31 -8.68
CA ILE A 92 -26.30 -7.19 -9.86
C ILE A 92 -27.68 -7.38 -10.50
N GLU A 93 -28.70 -7.69 -9.69
CA GLU A 93 -30.07 -7.88 -10.16
C GLU A 93 -30.69 -6.60 -10.75
N SER A 94 -30.27 -5.43 -10.26
CA SER A 94 -30.69 -4.14 -10.82
C SER A 94 -30.15 -3.84 -12.23
N GLN A 95 -29.22 -4.64 -12.76
CA GLN A 95 -28.58 -4.45 -14.05
C GLN A 95 -29.02 -5.51 -15.08
N PRO A 96 -29.98 -5.18 -15.98
CA PRO A 96 -30.55 -6.14 -16.92
C PRO A 96 -29.52 -6.84 -17.80
N ALA A 97 -28.49 -6.11 -18.24
CA ALA A 97 -27.43 -6.65 -19.10
C ALA A 97 -26.53 -7.70 -18.42
N ILE A 98 -26.43 -7.68 -17.08
CA ILE A 98 -25.70 -8.70 -16.32
C ILE A 98 -26.62 -9.91 -16.08
N VAL A 99 -27.88 -9.64 -15.72
CA VAL A 99 -28.91 -10.66 -15.49
C VAL A 99 -29.12 -11.52 -16.75
N GLU A 100 -29.29 -10.91 -17.93
CA GLU A 100 -29.48 -11.64 -19.19
C GLU A 100 -28.32 -12.60 -19.50
N LYS A 101 -27.08 -12.19 -19.24
CA LYS A 101 -25.91 -13.06 -19.43
C LYS A 101 -25.81 -14.15 -18.37
N PHE A 102 -26.27 -13.86 -17.16
CA PHE A 102 -26.29 -14.84 -16.09
C PHE A 102 -27.35 -15.92 -16.34
N ASP A 103 -28.46 -15.58 -16.99
CA ASP A 103 -29.53 -16.51 -17.37
C ASP A 103 -29.11 -17.51 -18.45
N GLU A 104 -27.99 -17.27 -19.15
CA GLU A 104 -27.38 -18.24 -20.06
C GLU A 104 -26.72 -19.42 -19.30
N TYR A 105 -26.51 -19.29 -17.99
CA TYR A 105 -25.93 -20.34 -17.15
C TYR A 105 -27.03 -21.19 -16.50
N GLU A 106 -26.94 -22.50 -16.68
CA GLU A 106 -27.76 -23.45 -15.91
C GLU A 106 -27.19 -23.58 -14.49
N LEU A 107 -27.98 -23.17 -13.49
CA LEU A 107 -27.59 -23.24 -12.08
C LEU A 107 -27.90 -24.64 -11.52
N GLU A 108 -26.86 -25.41 -11.22
CA GLU A 108 -26.97 -26.61 -10.40
C GLU A 108 -26.81 -26.22 -8.92
N GLY A 109 -27.91 -26.14 -8.16
CA GLY A 109 -27.83 -25.76 -6.75
C GLY A 109 -29.11 -25.11 -6.19
N PRO A 110 -28.99 -24.40 -5.05
CA PRO A 110 -30.11 -23.71 -4.40
C PRO A 110 -30.69 -22.58 -5.27
N ASP A 111 -31.75 -21.93 -4.76
CA ASP A 111 -32.42 -20.82 -5.44
C ASP A 111 -31.41 -19.73 -5.88
N ARG A 112 -31.69 -19.07 -7.00
CA ARG A 112 -30.84 -18.04 -7.62
C ARG A 112 -30.30 -17.01 -6.62
N SER A 113 -31.14 -16.57 -5.70
CA SER A 113 -30.79 -15.56 -4.69
C SER A 113 -29.71 -16.04 -3.72
N GLU A 114 -29.75 -17.31 -3.32
CA GLU A 114 -28.75 -17.90 -2.41
C GLU A 114 -27.42 -18.05 -3.14
N PHE A 115 -27.46 -18.56 -4.38
CA PHE A 115 -26.26 -18.70 -5.21
C PHE A 115 -25.55 -17.36 -5.48
N LEU A 116 -26.29 -16.30 -5.78
CA LEU A 116 -25.71 -14.97 -6.01
C LEU A 116 -25.04 -14.41 -4.75
N THR A 117 -25.60 -14.71 -3.58
CA THR A 117 -25.00 -14.33 -2.29
C THR A 117 -23.69 -15.07 -2.11
N ASP A 118 -23.68 -16.40 -2.17
CA ASP A 118 -22.47 -17.22 -2.04
C ASP A 118 -21.37 -16.82 -3.04
N LEU A 119 -21.75 -16.56 -4.29
CA LEU A 119 -20.84 -16.11 -5.34
C LEU A 119 -20.22 -14.76 -5.01
N GLN A 120 -21.00 -13.81 -4.50
CA GLN A 120 -20.48 -12.50 -4.09
C GLN A 120 -19.50 -12.65 -2.93
N GLU A 121 -19.84 -13.42 -1.89
CA GLU A 121 -18.97 -13.63 -0.75
C GLU A 121 -17.62 -14.21 -1.19
N PHE A 122 -17.67 -15.24 -2.04
CA PHE A 122 -16.48 -15.86 -2.60
C PHE A 122 -15.69 -14.90 -3.50
N ASN A 123 -16.38 -14.13 -4.34
CA ASN A 123 -15.74 -13.15 -5.23
C ASN A 123 -15.04 -12.04 -4.46
N LEU A 124 -15.66 -11.54 -3.38
CA LEU A 124 -15.04 -10.54 -2.52
C LEU A 124 -13.79 -11.10 -1.84
N ALA A 125 -13.88 -12.29 -1.24
CA ALA A 125 -12.74 -12.94 -0.60
C ALA A 125 -11.59 -13.20 -1.60
N ALA A 126 -11.92 -13.69 -2.80
CA ALA A 126 -10.95 -13.95 -3.86
C ALA A 126 -10.28 -12.67 -4.37
N THR A 127 -11.06 -11.61 -4.57
CA THR A 127 -10.55 -10.30 -5.01
C THR A 127 -9.67 -9.66 -3.95
N LEU A 128 -10.05 -9.76 -2.67
CA LEU A 128 -9.21 -9.30 -1.55
C LEU A 128 -7.92 -10.09 -1.47
N TYR A 129 -7.99 -11.43 -1.56
CA TYR A 129 -6.81 -12.28 -1.52
C TYR A 129 -5.84 -11.95 -2.66
N TRP A 130 -6.33 -11.85 -3.90
CA TRP A 130 -5.53 -11.45 -5.05
C TRP A 130 -4.92 -10.06 -4.87
N GLY A 131 -5.73 -9.08 -4.44
CA GLY A 131 -5.27 -7.72 -4.21
C GLY A 131 -4.19 -7.61 -3.12
N MET A 132 -4.31 -8.38 -2.05
CA MET A 132 -3.31 -8.45 -0.97
C MET A 132 -1.99 -9.06 -1.45
N LEU A 133 -2.03 -10.13 -2.26
CA LEU A 133 -0.83 -10.74 -2.83
C LEU A 133 -0.10 -9.80 -3.79
N GLU A 134 -0.83 -9.17 -4.71
CA GLU A 134 -0.31 -8.19 -5.67
C GLU A 134 0.32 -6.98 -4.96
N ASN A 135 -0.37 -6.48 -3.92
CA ASN A 135 0.13 -5.37 -3.13
C ASN A 135 1.38 -5.76 -2.35
N GLY A 136 1.41 -6.95 -1.72
CA GLY A 136 2.58 -7.45 -1.00
C GLY A 136 3.80 -7.63 -1.91
N CYS A 137 3.62 -8.14 -3.12
CA CYS A 137 4.70 -8.24 -4.11
C CYS A 137 5.21 -6.86 -4.54
N SER A 138 4.28 -5.94 -4.86
CA SER A 138 4.59 -4.56 -5.22
C SER A 138 5.32 -3.81 -4.09
N GLU A 139 4.93 -4.07 -2.84
CA GLU A 139 5.58 -3.51 -1.65
C GLU A 139 7.05 -3.95 -1.59
N GLN A 140 7.33 -5.25 -1.71
CA GLN A 140 8.70 -5.76 -1.69
C GLN A 140 9.55 -5.19 -2.83
N ALA A 141 9.02 -5.15 -4.04
CA ALA A 141 9.71 -4.56 -5.20
C ALA A 141 10.03 -3.08 -4.96
N SER A 142 9.05 -2.29 -4.50
CA SER A 142 9.25 -0.88 -4.18
C SER A 142 10.26 -0.66 -3.04
N ARG A 143 10.27 -1.56 -2.06
CA ARG A 143 11.19 -1.52 -0.92
C ARG A 143 12.62 -1.75 -1.36
N VAL A 144 12.87 -2.76 -2.21
CA VAL A 144 14.22 -3.02 -2.75
C VAL A 144 14.73 -1.80 -3.51
N GLN A 145 13.91 -1.23 -4.40
CA GLN A 145 14.31 -0.03 -5.16
C GLN A 145 14.60 1.19 -4.27
N ALA A 146 13.78 1.40 -3.24
CA ALA A 146 13.99 2.48 -2.28
C ALA A 146 15.27 2.29 -1.46
N MET A 147 15.61 1.05 -1.10
CA MET A 147 16.85 0.72 -0.39
C MET A 147 18.08 0.88 -1.27
N GLU A 148 18.03 0.46 -2.54
CA GLU A 148 19.12 0.69 -3.50
C GLU A 148 19.42 2.19 -3.66
N ASN A 149 18.39 3.01 -3.82
CA ASN A 149 18.54 4.47 -3.88
C ASN A 149 19.11 5.05 -2.58
N SER A 150 18.70 4.52 -1.43
CA SER A 150 19.21 4.95 -0.13
C SER A 150 20.69 4.59 0.05
N SER A 151 21.11 3.39 -0.36
CA SER A 151 22.51 2.96 -0.34
C SER A 151 23.38 3.85 -1.22
N LYS A 152 22.92 4.14 -2.45
CA LYS A 152 23.61 5.06 -3.36
C LYS A 152 23.77 6.47 -2.76
N ASN A 153 22.71 7.02 -2.17
CA ASN A 153 22.77 8.32 -1.50
C ASN A 153 23.74 8.32 -0.30
N ALA A 154 23.81 7.20 0.43
CA ALA A 154 24.74 7.04 1.54
C ALA A 154 26.20 6.94 1.06
N GLU A 155 26.46 6.27 -0.07
CA GLU A 155 27.79 6.21 -0.70
C GLU A 155 28.28 7.59 -1.17
N ASP A 156 27.39 8.39 -1.77
CA ASP A 156 27.70 9.76 -2.16
C ASP A 156 28.06 10.62 -0.94
N MET A 157 27.28 10.47 0.15
CA MET A 157 27.55 11.16 1.41
C MET A 157 28.87 10.70 2.06
N LEU A 158 29.15 9.40 2.05
CA LEU A 158 30.39 8.83 2.57
C LEU A 158 31.60 9.37 1.81
N THR A 159 31.51 9.46 0.49
CA THR A 159 32.56 10.02 -0.35
C THR A 159 32.82 11.48 0.01
N ALA A 160 31.77 12.29 0.14
CA ALA A 160 31.90 13.69 0.54
C ALA A 160 32.53 13.85 1.94
N LEU A 161 32.09 13.04 2.91
CA LEU A 161 32.62 13.05 4.28
C LEU A 161 34.07 12.59 4.34
N THR A 162 34.46 11.60 3.51
CA THR A 162 35.84 11.12 3.43
C THR A 162 36.78 12.20 2.89
N ILE A 163 36.35 12.94 1.86
CA ILE A 163 37.11 14.08 1.35
C ILE A 163 37.26 15.16 2.44
N LYS A 164 36.17 15.48 3.15
CA LYS A 164 36.19 16.46 4.24
C LYS A 164 37.11 16.03 5.38
N TYR A 165 37.07 14.74 5.75
CA TYR A 165 37.95 14.16 6.77
C TYR A 165 39.42 14.31 6.39
N ASN A 166 39.80 13.94 5.16
CA ASN A 166 41.18 14.05 4.71
C ASN A 166 41.68 15.50 4.66
N LYS A 167 40.85 16.45 4.21
CA LYS A 167 41.18 17.88 4.24
C LYS A 167 41.40 18.38 5.68
N THR A 168 40.50 18.01 6.59
CA THR A 168 40.58 18.42 8.00
C THR A 168 41.81 17.80 8.69
N ARG A 169 42.13 16.54 8.37
CA ARG A 169 43.32 15.84 8.86
C ARG A 169 44.61 16.55 8.41
N GLN A 170 44.69 16.93 7.13
CA GLN A 170 45.85 17.66 6.61
C GLN A 170 45.98 19.05 7.24
N ALA A 171 44.86 19.76 7.41
CA ALA A 171 44.86 21.05 8.11
C ALA A 171 45.36 20.90 9.55
N GLY A 172 44.90 19.87 10.28
CA GLY A 172 45.37 19.56 11.64
C GLY A 172 46.87 19.31 11.73
N ILE A 173 47.42 18.42 10.88
CA ILE A 173 48.87 18.17 10.80
C ILE A 173 49.64 19.47 10.53
N THR A 174 49.13 20.31 9.62
CA THR A 174 49.77 21.58 9.28
C THR A 174 49.77 22.55 10.46
N THR A 175 48.65 22.64 11.19
CA THR A 175 48.55 23.47 12.40
C THR A 175 49.52 23.00 13.48
N GLU A 176 49.58 21.70 13.77
CA GLU A 176 50.52 21.14 14.75
C GLU A 176 51.99 21.44 14.37
N LEU A 177 52.35 21.32 13.09
CA LEU A 177 53.70 21.67 12.61
C LEU A 177 53.99 23.17 12.77
N ILE A 178 53.03 24.05 12.48
CA ILE A 178 53.20 25.50 12.65
C ILE A 178 53.39 25.84 14.13
N GLU A 179 52.66 25.20 15.03
CA GLU A 179 52.81 25.38 16.48
C GLU A 179 54.20 24.94 16.98
N ILE A 180 54.70 23.79 16.51
CA ILE A 180 56.05 23.30 16.84
C ILE A 180 57.12 24.29 16.36
N ILE A 181 57.05 24.74 15.11
CA ILE A 181 58.04 25.68 14.54
C ILE A 181 57.99 27.02 15.28
N SER A 182 56.79 27.55 15.53
CA SER A 182 56.62 28.83 16.24
C SER A 182 57.17 28.76 17.67
N GLY A 183 56.94 27.64 18.37
CA GLY A 183 57.48 27.40 19.71
C GLY A 183 59.01 27.27 19.73
N ALA A 184 59.60 26.61 18.73
CA ALA A 184 61.06 26.48 18.61
C ALA A 184 61.74 27.83 18.34
N VAL A 185 61.20 28.64 17.41
CA VAL A 185 61.73 29.98 17.10
C VAL A 185 61.64 30.92 18.30
N ALA A 186 60.59 30.81 19.12
CA ALA A 186 60.44 31.62 20.33
C ALA A 186 61.47 31.31 21.43
N LEU A 187 62.19 30.19 21.35
CA LEU A 187 63.27 29.82 22.28
C LEU A 187 64.67 30.23 21.78
N GLU A 188 64.82 30.53 20.49
CA GLU A 188 66.09 30.97 19.89
C GLU A 188 66.31 32.50 19.96
N GLY A 189 65.25 33.28 20.22
CA GLY A 189 65.31 34.74 20.43
C GLY A 189 65.32 35.13 21.90
#